data_AF-A0AAW3TSH3-F1
#
_entry.id   AF-A0AAW3TSH3-F1
#
_cell.length_a   1.000
_cell.length_b   1.000
_cell.length_c   1.000
_cell.angle_alpha   90.00
_cell.angle_beta   90.00
_cell.angle_gamma   90.00
#
_symmetry.space_group_name_H-M   'P 1'
#
loop_
_entity.id
_entity.type
_entity.pdbx_description
1 polymer ?
#
loop_
_entity_poly.entity_id
_entity_poly.type
_entity_poly.pdbx_seq_one_letter_code
_entity_poly.pdbx_strand_id
1 'polypeptide(L)'
;MDRIFAICRAMRWGAGIIAMSVGCVDAAIAQEASSAWSLSAEYTADLAGVASGGIERGVRYLDNIDVIAEADLDALIGWHGGKAHAALLNNMGGKPNDLAGSIQGINNIEVSQGRFKLYEAWVEQALAPGWSLRAGLYDVNCEFYQNDAAGLLISPMFGVGSELAATGVNGPAIFPSTALAARLRVEAGKTYGAFAVVNARAGTIGD
;
A
#
# COMPACT_ATOMS: atom_id res chain seq x y z
N MET A 1 20.83 2.09 8.34
CA MET A 1 20.00 0.85 8.32
C MET A 1 18.50 1.17 8.29
N ASP A 2 18.09 2.42 8.56
CA ASP A 2 16.67 2.81 8.69
C ASP A 2 15.92 3.16 7.38
N ARG A 3 16.64 3.34 6.27
CA ARG A 3 16.03 3.83 5.01
C ARG A 3 15.25 2.78 4.21
N ILE A 4 15.46 1.48 4.45
CA ILE A 4 14.82 0.42 3.66
C ILE A 4 13.42 0.09 4.21
N PHE A 5 13.24 0.10 5.53
CA PHE A 5 11.90 0.01 6.15
C PHE A 5 11.06 1.27 5.90
N ALA A 6 11.72 2.41 5.69
CA ALA A 6 11.03 3.67 5.43
C ALA A 6 10.27 3.72 4.09
N ILE A 7 10.64 2.92 3.07
CA ILE A 7 10.05 3.06 1.72
C ILE A 7 8.59 2.57 1.67
N CYS A 8 8.22 1.49 2.36
CA CYS A 8 6.81 1.08 2.48
C CYS A 8 6.07 1.85 3.60
N ARG A 9 6.79 2.34 4.61
CA ARG A 9 6.20 3.06 5.77
C ARG A 9 5.90 4.53 5.50
N ALA A 10 6.69 5.20 4.65
CA ALA A 10 6.57 6.64 4.37
C ALA A 10 5.33 7.01 3.53
N MET A 11 4.76 6.07 2.79
CA MET A 11 3.60 6.31 1.94
C MET A 11 2.27 6.44 2.71
N ARG A 12 2.25 6.07 3.99
CA ARG A 12 1.03 6.04 4.81
C ARG A 12 0.94 7.14 5.86
N TRP A 13 2.05 7.86 6.08
CA TRP A 13 2.14 8.92 7.09
C TRP A 13 2.44 10.25 6.43
N GLY A 14 1.37 10.92 6.02
CA GLY A 14 1.36 12.33 5.65
C GLY A 14 0.94 13.21 6.81
N ALA A 15 1.89 13.69 7.60
CA ALA A 15 1.63 14.68 8.64
C ALA A 15 1.15 16.02 8.04
N GLY A 16 -0.06 16.47 8.37
CA GLY A 16 -0.42 17.90 8.41
C GLY A 16 -1.62 18.41 7.56
N ILE A 17 -2.84 18.31 8.10
CA ILE A 17 -3.95 19.33 8.26
C ILE A 17 -4.12 20.38 7.12
N ILE A 18 -5.27 20.60 6.45
CA ILE A 18 -6.61 21.05 6.93
C ILE A 18 -7.72 20.53 6.00
N ALA A 19 -8.59 19.69 6.53
CA ALA A 19 -10.02 19.66 6.22
C ALA A 19 -10.73 19.58 7.59
N MET A 20 -11.99 20.01 7.72
CA MET A 20 -12.72 19.82 8.99
C MET A 20 -12.91 18.32 9.25
N SER A 21 -11.91 17.71 9.89
CA SER A 21 -11.94 16.36 10.42
C SER A 21 -12.38 16.46 11.88
N VAL A 22 -13.58 15.95 12.16
CA VAL A 22 -13.93 15.62 13.54
C VAL A 22 -13.14 14.35 13.87
N GLY A 23 -12.02 14.54 14.58
CA GLY A 23 -11.31 13.50 15.34
C GLY A 23 -10.57 12.45 14.51
N CYS A 24 -9.38 12.78 14.01
CA CYS A 24 -8.36 11.75 13.76
C CYS A 24 -7.89 11.26 15.14
N VAL A 25 -8.20 10.01 15.49
CA VAL A 25 -7.51 9.31 16.56
C VAL A 25 -6.34 8.58 15.92
N ASP A 26 -5.21 9.28 15.77
CA ASP A 26 -3.96 8.66 15.34
C ASP A 26 -3.41 7.81 16.51
N ALA A 27 -3.89 6.58 16.62
CA ALA A 27 -3.32 5.60 17.54
C ALA A 27 -2.23 4.79 16.83
N ALA A 28 -1.10 5.43 16.52
CA ALA A 28 0.12 4.68 16.20
C ALA A 28 0.68 4.06 17.48
N ILE A 29 0.36 2.79 17.71
CA ILE A 29 1.13 1.96 18.65
C ILE A 29 2.36 1.48 17.89
N ALA A 30 3.35 2.36 17.71
CA ALA A 30 4.67 1.95 17.25
C ALA A 30 5.47 1.51 18.47
N GLN A 31 5.70 0.20 18.63
CA GLN A 31 6.66 -0.29 19.61
C GLN A 31 8.07 -0.01 19.08
N GLU A 32 8.65 1.11 19.49
CA GLU A 32 10.03 1.48 19.17
C GLU A 32 10.95 1.09 20.33
N ALA A 33 11.58 -0.09 20.25
CA ALA A 33 12.84 -0.43 20.94
C ALA A 33 13.36 -1.83 20.54
N SER A 34 14.46 -1.88 19.78
CA SER A 34 15.39 -3.02 19.57
C SER A 34 14.80 -4.43 19.35
N SER A 35 13.55 -4.57 18.92
CA SER A 35 12.95 -5.87 18.65
C SER A 35 13.32 -6.32 17.24
N ALA A 36 13.60 -7.62 17.08
CA ALA A 36 13.88 -8.25 15.79
C ALA A 36 12.65 -8.30 14.86
N TRP A 37 11.52 -7.73 15.29
CA TRP A 37 10.28 -7.61 14.55
C TRP A 37 9.54 -6.34 14.97
N SER A 38 8.64 -5.87 14.11
CA SER A 38 7.75 -4.75 14.36
C SER A 38 6.32 -5.12 13.94
N LEU A 39 5.35 -4.49 14.59
CA LEU A 39 3.94 -4.56 14.22
C LEU A 39 3.41 -3.14 14.22
N SER A 40 2.68 -2.77 13.17
CA SER A 40 1.96 -1.51 13.08
C SER A 40 0.57 -1.75 12.54
N ALA A 41 -0.39 -0.96 13.01
CA ALA A 41 -1.72 -0.92 12.47
C ALA A 41 -2.05 0.52 12.07
N GLU A 42 -2.77 0.66 10.97
CA GLU A 42 -3.26 1.94 10.47
C GLU A 42 -4.73 1.80 10.13
N TYR A 43 -5.49 2.85 10.46
CA TYR A 43 -6.91 2.91 10.18
C TYR A 43 -7.25 4.26 9.54
N THR A 44 -7.89 4.20 8.38
CA THR A 44 -8.34 5.36 7.63
C THR A 44 -9.85 5.31 7.51
N ALA A 45 -10.52 6.42 7.75
CA ALA A 45 -11.96 6.54 7.68
C ALA A 45 -12.35 7.84 6.97
N ASP A 46 -13.10 7.71 5.88
CA ASP A 46 -13.44 8.82 5.00
C ASP A 46 -14.97 8.97 4.84
N LEU A 47 -15.38 10.22 4.67
CA LEU A 47 -16.73 10.60 4.22
C LEU A 47 -16.61 11.34 2.89
N ALA A 48 -17.15 10.75 1.83
CA ALA A 48 -17.15 11.33 0.50
C ALA A 48 -18.58 11.43 -0.04
N GLY A 49 -18.88 12.50 -0.76
CA GLY A 49 -20.24 12.72 -1.24
C GLY A 49 -20.34 13.61 -2.47
N VAL A 50 -21.43 13.43 -3.21
CA VAL A 50 -21.78 14.22 -4.38
C VAL A 50 -22.84 15.24 -3.97
N ALA A 51 -22.45 16.51 -3.88
CA ALA A 51 -23.35 17.61 -3.51
C ALA A 51 -24.17 18.14 -4.70
N SER A 52 -23.59 18.09 -5.90
CA SER A 52 -24.22 18.53 -7.16
C SER A 52 -23.58 17.81 -8.35
N GLY A 53 -24.33 17.62 -9.44
CA GLY A 53 -23.93 16.80 -10.58
C GLY A 53 -23.94 15.30 -10.26
N GLY A 54 -23.15 14.52 -11.01
CA GLY A 54 -23.04 13.07 -10.86
C GLY A 54 -24.26 12.30 -11.36
N ILE A 55 -24.31 11.01 -11.03
CA ILE A 55 -25.46 10.12 -11.27
C ILE A 55 -26.53 10.37 -10.20
N GLU A 56 -26.12 10.42 -8.93
CA GLU A 56 -27.01 10.65 -7.79
C GLU A 56 -26.28 11.46 -6.70
N ARG A 57 -27.03 12.24 -5.92
CA ARG A 57 -26.50 12.96 -4.76
C ARG A 57 -26.51 12.08 -3.52
N GLY A 58 -25.53 12.27 -2.65
CA GLY A 58 -25.48 11.56 -1.37
C GLY A 58 -24.10 11.58 -0.75
N VAL A 59 -24.00 10.98 0.43
CA VAL A 59 -22.75 10.77 1.15
C VAL A 59 -22.54 9.27 1.33
N ARG A 60 -21.29 8.84 1.28
CA ARG A 60 -20.82 7.49 1.59
C ARG A 60 -19.71 7.59 2.61
N TYR A 61 -19.74 6.65 3.54
CA TYR A 61 -18.65 6.39 4.46
C TYR A 61 -17.85 5.21 3.93
N LEU A 62 -16.52 5.27 4.00
CA LEU A 62 -15.64 4.16 3.73
C LEU A 62 -14.51 4.12 4.74
N ASP A 63 -13.96 2.93 4.97
CA ASP A 63 -12.80 2.76 5.81
C ASP A 63 -11.82 1.73 5.26
N ASN A 64 -10.64 1.73 5.86
CA ASN A 64 -9.51 0.91 5.53
C ASN A 64 -8.72 0.62 6.80
N ILE A 65 -8.43 -0.65 7.07
CA ILE A 65 -7.48 -1.05 8.10
C ILE A 65 -6.35 -1.85 7.47
N ASP A 66 -5.13 -1.52 7.86
CA ASP A 66 -3.94 -2.28 7.53
C ASP A 66 -3.20 -2.68 8.79
N VAL A 67 -2.79 -3.95 8.83
CA VAL A 67 -1.93 -4.48 9.89
C VAL A 67 -0.69 -5.02 9.23
N ILE A 68 0.44 -4.38 9.51
CA ILE A 68 1.73 -4.66 8.90
C ILE A 68 2.64 -5.25 9.97
N ALA A 69 3.22 -6.41 9.67
CA ALA A 69 4.27 -7.05 10.46
C ALA A 69 5.56 -7.11 9.65
N GLU A 70 6.67 -6.71 10.26
CA GLU A 70 7.99 -6.78 9.65
C GLU A 70 8.95 -7.52 10.58
N ALA A 71 9.93 -8.19 10.00
CA ALA A 71 10.87 -9.03 10.73
C ALA A 71 12.28 -8.96 10.14
N ASP A 72 13.28 -8.84 11.02
CA ASP A 72 14.69 -9.07 10.74
C ASP A 72 14.99 -10.56 10.94
N LEU A 73 15.18 -11.29 9.84
CA LEU A 73 15.39 -12.73 9.87
C LEU A 73 16.78 -13.11 10.36
N ASP A 74 17.75 -12.19 10.30
CA ASP A 74 19.08 -12.38 10.88
C ASP A 74 18.96 -12.49 12.40
N ALA A 75 18.29 -11.51 13.01
CA ALA A 75 18.10 -11.47 14.45
C ALA A 75 17.13 -12.55 14.98
N LEU A 76 16.14 -12.99 14.21
CA LEU A 76 15.15 -13.99 14.65
C LEU A 76 15.63 -15.44 14.49
N ILE A 77 16.21 -15.78 13.34
CA ILE A 77 16.50 -17.17 12.96
C ILE A 77 17.92 -17.35 12.39
N GLY A 78 18.76 -16.32 12.44
CA GLY A 78 20.14 -16.37 11.94
C GLY A 78 20.25 -16.35 10.41
N TRP A 79 19.18 -15.97 9.70
CA TRP A 79 19.22 -15.85 8.25
C TRP A 79 19.83 -14.50 7.84
N HIS A 80 21.15 -14.49 7.66
CA HIS A 80 21.91 -13.28 7.39
C HIS A 80 21.42 -12.46 6.20
N GLY A 81 21.16 -11.17 6.44
CA GLY A 81 20.67 -10.22 5.45
C GLY A 81 19.23 -10.47 4.97
N GLY A 82 18.48 -11.33 5.66
CA GLY A 82 17.09 -11.65 5.37
C GLY A 82 16.10 -10.73 6.09
N LYS A 83 15.02 -10.36 5.41
CA LYS A 83 13.88 -9.63 5.97
C LYS A 83 12.58 -10.26 5.53
N ALA A 84 11.55 -10.19 6.36
CA ALA A 84 10.20 -10.57 5.98
C ALA A 84 9.22 -9.44 6.26
N HIS A 85 8.17 -9.39 5.45
CA HIS A 85 7.07 -8.44 5.58
C HIS A 85 5.75 -9.14 5.27
N ALA A 86 4.73 -8.84 6.05
CA ALA A 86 3.36 -9.25 5.79
C ALA A 86 2.41 -8.09 6.10
N ALA A 87 1.43 -7.87 5.23
CA ALA A 87 0.38 -6.88 5.40
C ALA A 87 -0.99 -7.53 5.27
N LEU A 88 -1.85 -7.31 6.26
CA LEU A 88 -3.26 -7.67 6.22
C LEU A 88 -4.06 -6.40 5.93
N LEU A 89 -5.01 -6.49 5.00
CA LEU A 89 -5.82 -5.38 4.53
C LEU A 89 -7.30 -5.70 4.69
N ASN A 90 -8.09 -4.72 5.11
CA ASN A 90 -9.54 -4.80 5.05
C ASN A 90 -10.15 -3.42 4.78
N ASN A 91 -10.97 -3.33 3.74
CA ASN A 91 -11.72 -2.15 3.39
C ASN A 91 -13.21 -2.41 3.59
N MET A 92 -13.92 -1.47 4.20
CA MET A 92 -15.38 -1.53 4.32
C MET A 92 -16.05 -0.23 3.90
N GLY A 93 -17.38 -0.24 3.92
CA GLY A 93 -18.22 0.92 3.63
C GLY A 93 -18.77 0.95 2.20
N GLY A 94 -19.15 2.16 1.79
CA GLY A 94 -19.86 2.43 0.55
C GLY A 94 -18.94 2.86 -0.58
N LYS A 95 -19.49 2.97 -1.79
CA LYS A 95 -18.77 3.36 -3.00
C LYS A 95 -19.22 4.75 -3.46
N PRO A 96 -18.52 5.84 -3.08
CA PRO A 96 -18.86 7.18 -3.55
C PRO A 96 -18.79 7.30 -5.08
N ASN A 97 -17.99 6.48 -5.78
CA ASN A 97 -17.98 6.52 -7.24
C ASN A 97 -19.29 6.02 -7.88
N ASP A 98 -20.08 5.17 -7.20
CA ASP A 98 -21.42 4.78 -7.68
C ASP A 98 -22.36 6.01 -7.76
N LEU A 99 -22.12 7.03 -6.94
CA LEU A 99 -22.84 8.31 -6.98
C LEU A 99 -22.27 9.26 -8.04
N ALA A 100 -20.95 9.33 -8.15
CA ALA A 100 -20.27 10.30 -8.99
C ALA A 100 -20.19 9.90 -10.47
N GLY A 101 -20.08 8.60 -10.76
CA GLY A 101 -19.94 8.07 -12.12
C GLY A 101 -18.62 8.46 -12.80
N SER A 102 -17.54 8.67 -12.02
CA SER A 102 -16.25 9.05 -12.59
C SER A 102 -15.50 7.85 -13.16
N ILE A 103 -14.65 8.09 -14.17
CA ILE A 103 -13.84 7.05 -14.80
C ILE A 103 -12.66 6.64 -13.92
N GLN A 104 -12.08 7.58 -13.16
CA GLN A 104 -10.88 7.33 -12.38
C GLN A 104 -11.14 6.99 -10.91
N GLY A 105 -12.37 7.16 -10.42
CA GLY A 105 -12.72 6.98 -9.01
C GLY A 105 -12.65 8.29 -8.21
N ILE A 106 -13.22 8.24 -7.00
CA ILE A 106 -13.35 9.42 -6.12
C ILE A 106 -12.43 9.33 -4.91
N ASN A 107 -12.21 8.14 -4.38
CA ASN A 107 -11.49 7.92 -3.12
C ASN A 107 -10.52 6.72 -3.23
N ASN A 108 -9.28 6.89 -2.75
CA ASN A 108 -8.21 5.87 -2.80
C ASN A 108 -8.52 4.57 -2.05
N ILE A 109 -9.34 4.63 -0.99
CA ILE A 109 -9.69 3.46 -0.19
C ILE A 109 -11.00 2.79 -0.63
N GLU A 110 -11.61 3.26 -1.73
CA GLU A 110 -12.79 2.65 -2.30
C GLU A 110 -12.45 1.30 -2.95
N VAL A 111 -13.19 0.25 -2.58
CA VAL A 111 -13.08 -1.08 -3.19
C VAL A 111 -14.42 -1.55 -3.73
N SER A 112 -14.39 -2.37 -4.78
CA SER A 112 -15.59 -2.97 -5.36
C SER A 112 -16.29 -3.95 -4.40
N GLN A 113 -15.52 -4.67 -3.60
CA GLN A 113 -16.00 -5.54 -2.53
C GLN A 113 -15.06 -5.49 -1.34
N GLY A 114 -15.60 -5.17 -0.16
CA GLY A 114 -14.86 -5.22 1.10
C GLY A 114 -14.54 -6.65 1.50
N ARG A 115 -13.26 -6.95 1.67
CA ARG A 115 -12.75 -8.29 2.03
C ARG A 115 -11.53 -8.15 2.93
N PHE A 116 -11.37 -9.11 3.82
CA PHE A 116 -10.14 -9.28 4.57
C PHE A 116 -9.13 -10.05 3.72
N LYS A 117 -7.96 -9.47 3.48
CA LYS A 117 -6.95 -9.99 2.55
C LYS A 117 -5.59 -10.04 3.22
N LEU A 118 -4.78 -11.03 2.84
CA LEU A 118 -3.32 -10.94 2.99
C LEU A 118 -2.80 -10.10 1.83
N TYR A 119 -2.68 -8.79 2.00
CA TYR A 119 -2.33 -7.89 0.91
C TYR A 119 -0.90 -8.09 0.42
N GLU A 120 0.08 -8.10 1.32
CA GLU A 120 1.47 -8.38 0.99
C GLU A 120 2.02 -9.49 1.87
N ALA A 121 2.93 -10.28 1.31
CA ALA A 121 3.67 -11.31 2.03
C ALA A 121 4.92 -11.66 1.22
N TRP A 122 6.06 -11.08 1.61
CA TRP A 122 7.30 -11.26 0.87
C TRP A 122 8.50 -11.39 1.79
N VAL A 123 9.56 -11.99 1.24
CA VAL A 123 10.89 -12.07 1.85
C VAL A 123 11.87 -11.31 0.97
N GLU A 124 12.78 -10.57 1.59
CA GLU A 124 13.88 -9.89 0.93
C GLU A 124 15.22 -10.41 1.43
N GLN A 125 16.13 -10.68 0.51
CA GLN A 125 17.49 -11.14 0.76
C GLN A 125 18.50 -10.12 0.22
N ALA A 126 19.44 -9.70 1.06
CA ALA A 126 20.64 -9.01 0.61
C ALA A 126 21.58 -10.00 -0.09
N LEU A 127 21.93 -9.73 -1.36
CA LEU A 127 22.82 -10.58 -2.16
C LEU A 127 24.29 -10.13 -2.07
N ALA A 128 24.49 -8.81 -2.03
CA ALA A 128 25.77 -8.14 -1.94
C ALA A 128 25.54 -6.71 -1.41
N PRO A 129 26.59 -5.95 -1.03
CA PRO A 129 26.42 -4.54 -0.66
C PRO A 129 25.69 -3.76 -1.77
N GLY A 130 24.51 -3.22 -1.44
CA GLY A 130 23.66 -2.48 -2.39
C GLY A 130 22.78 -3.34 -3.30
N TRP A 131 22.79 -4.67 -3.19
CA TRP A 131 21.98 -5.57 -4.01
C TRP A 131 20.97 -6.32 -3.15
N SER A 132 19.69 -6.25 -3.50
CA SER A 132 18.62 -6.97 -2.80
C SER A 132 17.65 -7.64 -3.77
N LEU A 133 17.24 -8.85 -3.41
CA LEU A 133 16.21 -9.61 -4.11
C LEU A 133 15.01 -9.81 -3.18
N ARG A 134 13.83 -9.37 -3.61
CA ARG A 134 12.55 -9.57 -2.92
C ARG A 134 11.71 -10.55 -3.70
N ALA A 135 11.01 -11.45 -3.02
CA ALA A 135 10.08 -12.39 -3.65
C ALA A 135 8.86 -12.67 -2.75
N GLY A 136 7.67 -12.72 -3.35
CA GLY A 136 6.42 -12.99 -2.64
C GLY A 136 5.23 -12.26 -3.24
N LEU A 137 4.14 -12.13 -2.47
CA LEU A 137 3.02 -11.25 -2.77
C LEU A 137 3.47 -9.81 -2.53
N TYR A 138 3.49 -9.00 -3.58
CA TYR A 138 4.14 -7.70 -3.59
C TYR A 138 3.31 -6.67 -4.36
N ASP A 139 3.12 -5.50 -3.77
CA ASP A 139 2.54 -4.35 -4.42
C ASP A 139 3.63 -3.60 -5.22
N VAL A 140 3.46 -3.52 -6.54
CA VAL A 140 4.43 -2.81 -7.38
C VAL A 140 4.39 -1.31 -7.13
N ASN A 141 3.25 -0.75 -6.73
CA ASN A 141 3.09 0.68 -6.47
C ASN A 141 3.89 1.17 -5.25
N CYS A 142 4.29 0.27 -4.36
CA CYS A 142 5.13 0.62 -3.22
C CYS A 142 6.53 1.10 -3.61
N GLU A 143 7.05 0.73 -4.79
CA GLU A 143 8.39 1.16 -5.25
C GLU A 143 8.41 1.69 -6.70
N PHE A 144 7.44 1.32 -7.52
CA PHE A 144 7.33 1.73 -8.91
C PHE A 144 6.10 2.64 -9.09
N TYR A 145 6.23 3.67 -9.92
CA TYR A 145 5.15 4.64 -10.13
C TYR A 145 4.68 5.24 -8.79
N GLN A 146 5.64 5.64 -7.94
CA GLN A 146 5.35 6.13 -6.60
C GLN A 146 5.55 7.64 -6.49
N ASN A 147 4.69 8.29 -5.70
CA ASN A 147 4.80 9.70 -5.37
C ASN A 147 4.29 9.98 -3.95
N ASP A 148 5.21 10.26 -3.03
CA ASP A 148 4.88 10.54 -1.62
C ASP A 148 3.88 11.69 -1.46
N ALA A 149 3.93 12.71 -2.32
CA ALA A 149 3.00 13.84 -2.26
C ALA A 149 1.56 13.45 -2.65
N ALA A 150 1.40 12.42 -3.50
CA ALA A 150 0.09 11.93 -3.91
C ALA A 150 -0.65 11.21 -2.77
N GLY A 151 0.09 10.64 -1.81
CA GLY A 151 -0.49 10.01 -0.61
C GLY A 151 -1.27 10.98 0.29
N LEU A 152 -1.07 12.29 0.13
CA LEU A 152 -1.83 13.34 0.84
C LEU A 152 -3.20 13.63 0.20
N LEU A 153 -3.48 13.06 -0.97
CA LEU A 153 -4.66 13.40 -1.78
C LEU A 153 -5.64 12.23 -1.76
N ILE A 154 -6.92 12.55 -1.57
CA ILE A 154 -7.99 11.55 -1.45
C ILE A 154 -8.28 10.83 -2.77
N SER A 155 -8.02 11.48 -3.91
CA SER A 155 -8.44 11.01 -5.23
C SER A 155 -7.40 10.09 -5.90
N PRO A 156 -7.82 8.95 -6.47
CA PRO A 156 -6.90 7.98 -7.09
C PRO A 156 -6.19 8.52 -8.33
N MET A 157 -6.69 9.59 -8.93
CA MET A 157 -6.08 10.22 -10.11
C MET A 157 -4.65 10.72 -9.87
N PHE A 158 -4.29 10.98 -8.61
CA PHE A 158 -2.96 11.47 -8.26
C PHE A 158 -1.94 10.33 -8.05
N GLY A 159 -2.41 9.09 -7.91
CA GLY A 159 -1.58 7.91 -7.71
C GLY A 159 -1.15 7.27 -9.03
N VAL A 160 -1.41 5.97 -9.16
CA VAL A 160 -1.09 5.21 -10.39
C VAL A 160 -1.95 5.70 -11.55
N GLY A 161 -1.29 6.10 -12.64
CA GLY A 161 -1.97 6.54 -13.86
C GLY A 161 -2.87 5.45 -14.48
N SER A 162 -3.93 5.89 -15.16
CA SER A 162 -4.91 4.98 -15.79
C SER A 162 -4.27 4.02 -16.81
N GLU A 163 -3.16 4.41 -17.42
CA GLU A 163 -2.40 3.58 -18.36
C GLU A 163 -1.80 2.33 -17.73
N LEU A 164 -1.44 2.38 -16.45
CA LEU A 164 -0.96 1.21 -15.70
C LEU A 164 -2.13 0.52 -15.00
N ALA A 165 -3.02 1.29 -14.35
CA ALA A 165 -4.16 0.75 -13.60
C ALA A 165 -5.12 -0.08 -14.46
N ALA A 166 -5.24 0.21 -15.76
CA ALA A 166 -6.10 -0.52 -16.70
C ALA A 166 -5.43 -1.75 -17.34
N THR A 167 -4.24 -2.17 -16.88
CA THR A 167 -3.53 -3.34 -17.40
C THR A 167 -3.89 -4.63 -16.66
N GLY A 168 -3.71 -5.78 -17.30
CA GLY A 168 -4.00 -7.08 -16.69
C GLY A 168 -5.50 -7.39 -16.60
N VAL A 169 -5.83 -8.66 -16.40
CA VAL A 169 -7.25 -9.11 -16.34
C VAL A 169 -7.93 -8.65 -15.05
N ASN A 170 -7.17 -8.55 -13.97
CA ASN A 170 -7.64 -8.16 -12.63
C ASN A 170 -7.04 -6.81 -12.18
N GLY A 171 -6.47 -6.03 -13.10
CA GLY A 171 -5.55 -4.94 -12.76
C GLY A 171 -4.10 -5.42 -12.63
N PRO A 172 -3.12 -4.49 -12.56
CA PRO A 172 -1.76 -4.81 -12.15
C PRO A 172 -1.72 -5.13 -10.64
N ALA A 173 -0.57 -5.57 -10.14
CA ALA A 173 -0.37 -5.87 -8.72
C ALA A 173 -0.28 -4.59 -7.86
N ILE A 174 -1.40 -3.89 -7.70
CA ILE A 174 -1.56 -2.64 -6.93
C ILE A 174 -2.80 -2.73 -6.05
N PHE A 175 -3.00 -1.77 -5.15
CA PHE A 175 -4.18 -1.74 -4.29
C PHE A 175 -5.49 -1.93 -5.09
N PRO A 176 -6.42 -2.79 -4.63
CA PRO A 176 -6.42 -3.58 -3.39
C PRO A 176 -5.98 -5.05 -3.56
N SER A 177 -5.29 -5.41 -4.64
CA SER A 177 -4.89 -6.79 -4.94
C SER A 177 -3.47 -6.88 -5.51
N THR A 178 -2.59 -7.59 -4.81
CA THR A 178 -1.21 -7.81 -5.24
C THR A 178 -1.06 -9.07 -6.08
N ALA A 179 0.16 -9.40 -6.48
CA ALA A 179 0.47 -10.64 -7.18
C ALA A 179 1.80 -11.21 -6.71
N LEU A 180 2.03 -12.49 -7.01
CA LEU A 180 3.37 -13.07 -6.88
C LEU A 180 4.34 -12.33 -7.80
N ALA A 181 5.43 -11.84 -7.22
CA ALA A 181 6.47 -11.12 -7.93
C ALA A 181 7.86 -11.46 -7.38
N ALA A 182 8.86 -11.13 -8.19
CA ALA A 182 10.25 -11.04 -7.77
C ALA A 182 10.83 -9.69 -8.20
N ARG A 183 11.54 -9.01 -7.30
CA ARG A 183 12.12 -7.69 -7.52
C ARG A 183 13.60 -7.70 -7.19
N LEU A 184 14.43 -7.31 -8.16
CA LEU A 184 15.85 -7.01 -7.95
C LEU A 184 16.02 -5.50 -7.81
N ARG A 185 16.72 -5.06 -6.78
CA ARG A 185 17.10 -3.66 -6.57
C ARG A 185 18.62 -3.56 -6.40
N VAL A 186 19.22 -2.60 -7.09
CA VAL A 186 20.64 -2.30 -7.07
C VAL A 186 20.85 -0.83 -6.74
N GLU A 187 21.61 -0.54 -5.69
CA GLU A 187 21.93 0.79 -5.22
C GLU A 187 23.42 1.10 -5.44
N ALA A 188 23.69 2.28 -6.01
CA ALA A 188 25.03 2.76 -6.33
C ALA A 188 25.19 4.22 -5.87
N GLY A 189 25.61 4.42 -4.63
CA GLY A 189 25.78 5.75 -4.05
C GLY A 189 24.44 6.47 -3.86
N LYS A 190 24.15 7.46 -4.70
CA LYS A 190 22.88 8.23 -4.66
C LYS A 190 21.85 7.79 -5.72
N THR A 191 22.20 6.82 -6.55
CA THR A 191 21.32 6.28 -7.58
C THR A 191 20.92 4.86 -7.25
N TYR A 192 19.78 4.44 -7.79
CA TYR A 192 19.33 3.06 -7.72
C TYR A 192 18.65 2.66 -9.03
N GLY A 193 18.64 1.36 -9.29
CA GLY A 193 17.83 0.73 -10.32
C GLY A 193 17.00 -0.39 -9.69
N ALA A 194 15.76 -0.54 -10.12
CA ALA A 194 14.89 -1.62 -9.69
C ALA A 194 14.26 -2.29 -10.92
N PHE A 195 14.15 -3.61 -10.88
CA PHE A 195 13.50 -4.42 -11.90
C PHE A 195 12.60 -5.45 -11.22
N ALA A 196 11.35 -5.54 -11.65
CA ALA A 196 10.39 -6.49 -11.10
C ALA A 196 9.77 -7.34 -12.21
N VAL A 197 9.63 -8.63 -11.94
CA VAL A 197 8.80 -9.57 -12.71
C VAL A 197 7.60 -9.91 -11.87
N VAL A 198 6.42 -9.67 -12.41
CA VAL A 198 5.15 -9.69 -11.66
C VAL A 198 4.19 -10.58 -12.42
N ASN A 199 3.47 -11.45 -11.70
CA ASN A 199 2.41 -12.24 -12.31
C ASN A 199 1.36 -11.30 -12.91
N ALA A 200 1.07 -11.48 -14.21
CA ALA A 200 0.15 -10.64 -14.98
C ALA A 200 -1.32 -10.73 -14.49
N ARG A 201 -1.63 -11.71 -13.64
CA ARG A 201 -2.91 -11.84 -12.98
C ARG A 201 -2.76 -11.49 -11.51
N ALA A 202 -3.12 -10.26 -11.15
CA ALA A 202 -3.28 -9.86 -9.76
C ALA A 202 -4.32 -10.75 -9.06
N GLY A 203 -3.99 -11.14 -7.85
CA GLY A 203 -4.73 -12.10 -7.05
C GLY A 203 -3.96 -12.40 -5.77
N THR A 204 -4.55 -12.02 -4.65
CA THR A 204 -4.02 -12.34 -3.33
C THR A 204 -4.97 -13.25 -2.52
N ILE A 205 -4.51 -13.75 -1.38
CA ILE A 205 -5.33 -14.57 -0.49
C ILE A 205 -6.43 -13.68 0.09
N GLY A 206 -7.68 -14.01 -0.23
CA GLY A 206 -8.87 -13.26 0.17
C GLY A 206 -9.62 -12.59 -0.98
N ASP A 207 -9.09 -12.62 -2.21
CA ASP A 207 -9.79 -12.15 -3.43
C ASP A 207 -10.98 -13.02 -3.86
#